data_AF-A0A920MKB0-F1
#
_entry.id   AF-A0A920MKB0-F1
#
_cell.length_a   1.000
_cell.length_b   1.000
_cell.length_c   1.000
_cell.angle_alpha   90.00
_cell.angle_beta   90.00
_cell.angle_gamma   90.00
#
_symmetry.space_group_name_H-M   'P 1'
#
loop_
_entity.id
_entity.type
_entity.pdbx_description
1 polymer ?
#
loop_
_entity_poly.entity_id
_entity_poly.type
_entity_poly.pdbx_seq_one_letter_code
_entity_poly.pdbx_strand_id
1 'polypeptide(L)'
;MVLNNGFLKENAGCRRYSTQQAFDGVLQGGLRATGFEWDFRKNRPYSGYENFEFDVPIAVNGDCYDRCAVRVEEMRQSLRKI
;
A
#
# COMPACT_ATOMS: atom_id res chain seq x y z
N MET A 1 -14.34 10.27 4.87
CA MET A 1 -13.04 9.64 4.54
C MET A 1 -12.42 10.38 3.36
N VAL A 2 -11.15 10.80 3.42
CA VAL A 2 -10.48 11.59 2.35
C VAL A 2 -10.57 10.93 0.96
N LEU A 3 -10.66 9.59 0.93
CA LEU A 3 -10.77 8.79 -0.31
C LEU A 3 -12.20 8.63 -0.84
N ASN A 4 -13.22 9.06 -0.10
CA ASN A 4 -14.63 8.91 -0.49
C ASN A 4 -15.14 10.11 -1.31
N ASN A 5 -14.33 10.59 -2.26
CA ASN A 5 -14.65 11.70 -3.16
C ASN A 5 -14.83 11.17 -4.59
N GLY A 6 -15.82 11.72 -5.32
CA GLY A 6 -16.13 11.31 -6.70
C GLY A 6 -14.93 11.41 -7.65
N PHE A 7 -14.20 12.54 -7.58
CA PHE A 7 -13.01 12.79 -8.39
C PHE A 7 -11.90 11.73 -8.24
N LEU A 8 -11.70 11.20 -7.03
CA LEU A 8 -10.68 10.18 -6.81
C LEU A 8 -11.15 8.82 -7.34
N LYS A 9 -12.44 8.51 -7.21
CA LYS A 9 -13.03 7.27 -7.73
C LYS A 9 -13.02 7.20 -9.26
N GLU A 10 -13.08 8.35 -9.95
CA GLU A 10 -12.93 8.42 -11.41
C GLU A 10 -11.55 7.94 -11.89
N ASN A 11 -10.53 8.05 -11.03
CA ASN A 11 -9.17 7.59 -11.34
C ASN A 11 -8.97 6.08 -11.04
N ALA A 12 -10.01 5.38 -10.56
CA ALA A 12 -9.99 3.93 -10.40
C ALA A 12 -9.85 3.24 -11.78
N GLY A 13 -8.89 2.33 -11.89
CA GLY A 13 -8.53 1.66 -13.15
C GLY A 13 -7.44 2.35 -13.98
N CYS A 14 -7.02 3.57 -13.65
CA CYS A 14 -5.94 4.24 -14.36
C CYS A 14 -4.56 3.63 -14.01
N ARG A 15 -3.75 3.36 -15.04
CA ARG A 15 -2.37 2.83 -14.97
C ARG A 15 -2.26 1.60 -14.05
N ARG A 16 -3.05 0.57 -14.37
CA ARG A 16 -2.99 -0.75 -13.76
C ARG A 16 -1.73 -1.50 -14.20
N TYR A 17 -1.08 -2.19 -13.27
CA TYR A 17 0.07 -3.07 -13.57
C TYR A 17 -0.06 -4.40 -12.83
N SER A 18 0.58 -5.45 -13.36
CA SER A 18 0.60 -6.78 -12.74
C SER A 18 1.65 -6.86 -11.63
N THR A 19 1.52 -7.85 -10.74
CA THR A 19 2.51 -8.10 -9.68
C THR A 19 3.92 -8.31 -10.25
N GLN A 20 4.04 -8.96 -11.41
CA GLN A 20 5.33 -9.21 -12.06
C GLN A 20 5.96 -7.90 -12.58
N GLN A 21 5.15 -7.02 -13.19
CA GLN A 21 5.61 -5.68 -13.58
C GLN A 21 6.00 -4.83 -12.35
N ALA A 22 5.34 -5.04 -11.21
CA ALA A 22 5.70 -4.39 -9.95
C ALA A 22 7.05 -4.86 -9.39
N PHE A 23 7.37 -6.15 -9.55
CA PHE A 23 8.67 -6.71 -9.19
C PHE A 23 9.79 -6.15 -10.05
N ASP A 24 9.58 -6.10 -11.37
CA ASP A 24 10.58 -5.62 -12.33
C ASP A 24 10.86 -4.11 -12.17
N GLY A 25 9.84 -3.32 -11.76
CA GLY A 25 9.92 -1.87 -11.63
C GLY A 25 10.46 -1.32 -10.30
N VAL A 26 10.84 -2.17 -9.34
CA VAL A 26 11.34 -1.78 -8.01
C VAL A 26 10.37 -0.83 -7.27
N LEU A 27 9.09 -1.22 -7.17
CA LEU A 27 8.10 -0.45 -6.40
C LEU A 27 7.54 -1.31 -5.26
N GLN A 28 8.19 -1.27 -4.10
CA GLN A 28 7.71 -1.99 -2.92
C GLN A 28 6.29 -1.58 -2.50
N GLY A 29 5.98 -0.29 -2.55
CA GLY A 29 4.61 0.19 -2.32
C GLY A 29 3.64 -0.20 -3.44
N GLY A 30 4.16 -0.50 -4.63
CA GLY A 30 3.35 -0.95 -5.76
C GLY A 30 2.95 -2.43 -5.65
N LEU A 31 3.81 -3.28 -5.11
CA LEU A 31 3.52 -4.69 -4.84
C LEU A 31 2.30 -4.85 -3.91
N ARG A 32 2.20 -4.01 -2.87
CA ARG A 32 1.04 -4.00 -1.96
C ARG A 32 -0.25 -3.57 -2.65
N ALA A 33 -0.16 -2.73 -3.68
CA ALA A 33 -1.34 -2.32 -4.44
C ALA A 33 -1.87 -3.41 -5.38
N THR A 34 -1.02 -4.38 -5.79
CA THR A 34 -1.37 -5.49 -6.68
C THR A 34 -1.77 -6.77 -5.92
N GLY A 35 -1.92 -6.72 -4.60
CA GLY A 35 -2.34 -7.87 -3.78
C GLY A 35 -1.18 -8.67 -3.19
N PHE A 36 0.07 -8.24 -3.36
CA PHE A 36 1.21 -8.97 -2.81
C PHE A 36 1.54 -8.49 -1.39
N GLU A 37 1.34 -9.38 -0.41
CA GLU A 37 1.62 -9.12 1.00
C GLU A 37 3.12 -9.17 1.29
N TRP A 38 3.80 -8.03 1.10
CA TRP A 38 5.22 -7.91 1.41
C TRP A 38 5.58 -6.57 2.04
N ASP A 39 6.17 -6.64 3.23
CA ASP A 39 6.70 -5.49 3.95
C ASP A 39 7.97 -5.89 4.72
N PHE A 40 9.05 -5.12 4.56
CA PHE A 40 10.30 -5.42 5.29
C PHE A 40 10.14 -5.29 6.80
N ARG A 41 9.30 -4.38 7.29
CA ARG A 41 9.13 -4.12 8.73
C ARG A 41 8.52 -5.32 9.46
N LYS A 42 7.73 -6.16 8.76
CA LYS A 42 7.22 -7.44 9.29
C LYS A 42 8.11 -8.63 8.95
N ASN A 43 8.56 -8.74 7.70
CA ASN A 43 9.24 -9.96 7.24
C ASN A 43 10.71 -10.01 7.65
N ARG A 44 11.33 -8.85 7.85
CA ARG A 44 12.72 -8.69 8.31
C ARG A 44 12.79 -7.49 9.26
N PRO A 45 12.20 -7.60 10.45
CA PRO A 45 12.10 -6.48 11.37
C PRO A 45 13.48 -5.92 11.70
N TYR A 46 13.57 -4.60 11.72
CA TYR A 46 14.78 -3.85 12.06
C TYR A 46 14.39 -2.71 13.01
N SER A 47 15.36 -2.08 13.68
CA SER A 47 15.14 -0.89 14.53
C SER A 47 13.98 -0.99 15.53
N GLY A 48 13.71 -2.19 16.07
CA GLY A 48 12.66 -2.41 17.05
C GLY A 48 11.22 -2.46 16.49
N TYR A 49 11.05 -2.53 15.16
CA TYR A 49 9.73 -2.70 14.52
C TYR A 49 8.98 -3.97 14.99
N GLU A 50 9.69 -4.95 15.54
CA GLU A 50 9.13 -6.15 16.19
C GLU A 50 8.22 -5.85 17.39
N ASN A 51 8.40 -4.70 18.05
CA ASN A 51 7.59 -4.30 19.20
C ASN A 51 6.33 -3.51 18.80
N PHE A 52 6.10 -3.28 17.51
CA PHE A 52 4.97 -2.50 17.01
C PHE A 52 3.94 -3.39 16.31
N GLU A 53 2.72 -3.48 16.84
CA GLU A 53 1.62 -4.20 16.15
C GLU A 53 0.93 -3.35 15.06
N PHE A 54 1.44 -3.30 13.83
CA PHE A 54 0.76 -2.59 12.74
C PHE A 54 0.24 -3.56 11.68
N ASP A 55 -0.82 -3.15 10.98
CA ASP A 55 -1.33 -3.87 9.83
C ASP A 55 -0.72 -3.34 8.54
N VAL A 56 -0.42 -4.25 7.61
CA VAL A 56 0.09 -3.89 6.29
C VAL A 56 -1.11 -3.77 5.35
N PRO A 57 -1.48 -2.57 4.88
CA PRO A 57 -2.60 -2.42 3.97
C PRO A 57 -2.24 -3.00 2.60
N ILE A 58 -3.21 -3.73 2.03
CA ILE A 58 -3.10 -4.37 0.71
C ILE A 58 -4.31 -3.94 -0.11
N ALA A 59 -4.10 -3.75 -1.41
CA ALA A 59 -5.18 -3.57 -2.38
C ALA A 59 -5.04 -4.60 -3.50
N VAL A 60 -6.02 -4.69 -4.40
CA VAL A 60 -6.16 -5.84 -5.31
C VAL A 60 -5.92 -5.45 -6.77
N ASN A 61 -6.26 -4.23 -7.17
CA ASN A 61 -6.30 -3.89 -8.58
C ASN A 61 -4.95 -3.44 -9.12
N GLY A 62 -4.08 -2.84 -8.31
CA GLY A 62 -2.81 -2.31 -8.77
C GLY A 62 -2.95 -1.04 -9.59
N ASP A 63 -4.06 -0.31 -9.44
CA ASP A 63 -4.30 0.95 -10.13
C ASP A 63 -3.70 2.16 -9.36
N CYS A 64 -3.80 3.35 -9.94
CA CYS A 64 -3.40 4.59 -9.26
C CYS A 64 -4.17 4.84 -7.97
N TYR A 65 -5.46 4.50 -7.93
CA TYR A 65 -6.33 4.76 -6.78
C TYR A 65 -5.94 3.89 -5.59
N ASP A 66 -5.73 2.59 -5.80
CA ASP A 66 -5.30 1.61 -4.81
C ASP A 66 -3.94 1.99 -4.20
N ARG A 67 -3.01 2.52 -5.00
CA ARG A 67 -1.73 3.04 -4.49
C ARG A 67 -1.94 4.22 -3.55
N CYS A 68 -2.81 5.15 -3.92
CA CYS A 68 -3.17 6.28 -3.06
C CYS A 68 -3.86 5.79 -1.78
N ALA A 69 -4.77 4.81 -1.88
CA ALA A 69 -5.49 4.25 -0.75
C ALA A 69 -4.54 3.56 0.25
N VAL A 70 -3.66 2.68 -0.24
CA VAL A 70 -2.64 1.98 0.54
C VAL A 70 -1.73 2.99 1.27
N ARG A 71 -1.27 4.05 0.58
CA ARG A 71 -0.46 5.12 1.19
C ARG A 71 -1.19 5.88 2.30
N VAL A 72 -2.46 6.21 2.07
CA VAL A 72 -3.26 6.92 3.07
C VAL A 72 -3.48 6.04 4.31
N GLU A 73 -3.68 4.74 4.12
CA GLU A 73 -3.82 3.81 5.25
C GLU A 73 -2.49 3.60 5.98
N GLU A 74 -1.35 3.54 5.28
CA GLU A 74 -0.02 3.55 5.89
C GLU A 74 0.19 4.77 6.78
N MET A 75 -0.20 5.97 6.32
CA MET A 75 -0.10 7.18 7.14
C MET A 75 -0.95 7.08 8.41
N ARG A 76 -2.15 6.47 8.33
CA ARG A 76 -2.99 6.24 9.51
C ARG A 76 -2.37 5.24 10.48
N GLN A 77 -1.79 4.15 9.96
CA GLN A 77 -1.11 3.15 10.78
C GLN A 77 0.12 3.75 11.46
N SER A 78 0.87 4.62 10.79
CA SER A 78 1.97 5.38 11.38
C SER A 78 1.49 6.29 12.51
N LEU A 79 0.39 7.02 12.32
CA LEU A 79 -0.17 7.93 13.34
C LEU A 79 -0.80 7.20 14.52
N ARG A 80 -1.35 6.00 14.32
CA ARG A 80 -1.93 5.18 15.39
C ARG A 80 -0.89 4.77 16.44
N LYS A 81 0.42 4.85 16.10
CA LYS A 81 1.53 4.34 16.91
C LYS A 81 2.62 5.38 17.21
N ILE A 82 2.29 6.68 17.10
CA ILE A 82 3.02 7.76 17.79
C ILE A 82 2.58 7.82 19.24
#